data_AF-A0A1X3P8E0-F1
#
_entry.id   AF-A0A1X3P8E0-F1
#
_cell.length_a   1.000
_cell.length_b   1.000
_cell.length_c   1.000
_cell.angle_alpha   90.00
_cell.angle_beta   90.00
_cell.angle_gamma   90.00
#
_symmetry.space_group_name_H-M   'P 1'
#
loop_
_entity.id
_entity.type
_entity.pdbx_description
1 polymer ?
#
loop_
_entity_poly.entity_id
_entity_poly.type
_entity_poly.pdbx_seq_one_letter_code
_entity_poly.pdbx_strand_id
1 'polypeptide(L)' 'MSEYRIDYTIHRIDPDSGESEEIGFGASGASSGIPEAAHVISSDLDTGSWETEPHQPCPDEVLTEETA' A
#
# COMPACT_ATOMS: atom_id res chain seq x y z
N MET A 1 12.27 21.89 -12.21
CA MET A 1 12.74 20.68 -11.51
C MET A 1 11.73 19.58 -11.81
N SER A 2 12.16 18.33 -11.89
CA SER A 2 11.24 17.21 -12.15
C SER A 2 10.47 16.88 -10.88
N GLU A 3 9.19 16.58 -11.02
CA GLU A 3 8.34 16.05 -9.95
C GLU A 3 8.16 14.55 -10.16
N TYR A 4 8.14 13.81 -9.06
CA TYR A 4 8.03 12.36 -9.04
C TYR A 4 6.79 11.95 -8.26
N ARG A 5 6.12 10.89 -8.71
CA ARG A 5 4.98 10.26 -8.03
C ARG A 5 5.18 8.75 -8.13
N ILE A 6 4.93 8.05 -7.03
CA ILE A 6 4.86 6.59 -6.99
C ILE A 6 3.42 6.21 -6.69
N ASP A 7 2.85 5.37 -7.54
CA ASP A 7 1.56 4.72 -7.34
C ASP A 7 1.81 3.25 -6.98
N TYR A 8 1.02 2.71 -6.06
CA TYR A 8 1.14 1.32 -5.62
C TYR A 8 -0.21 0.65 -5.46
N THR A 9 -0.17 -0.67 -5.54
CA THR A 9 -1.30 -1.58 -5.28
C THR A 9 -0.80 -2.67 -4.34
N ILE A 10 -1.60 -3.00 -3.33
CA ILE A 10 -1.31 -4.04 -2.34
C ILE A 10 -2.10 -5.29 -2.74
N HIS A 11 -1.39 -6.41 -2.84
CA HIS A 11 -2.02 -7.71 -3.07
C HIS A 11 -1.77 -8.65 -1.89
N ARG A 12 -2.82 -9.33 -1.45
CA ARG A 12 -2.72 -10.50 -0.59
C ARG A 12 -2.56 -11.73 -1.47
N ILE A 13 -1.61 -12.58 -1.11
CA ILE A 13 -1.33 -13.82 -1.83
C ILE A 13 -1.86 -14.99 -1.01
N ASP A 14 -2.76 -15.78 -1.59
CA ASP A 14 -3.21 -17.02 -0.97
C ASP A 14 -2.02 -18.02 -0.91
N PRO A 15 -1.68 -18.55 0.28
CA PRO A 15 -0.49 -19.39 0.43
C PRO A 15 -0.63 -20.78 -0.21
N ASP A 16 -1.86 -21.25 -0.44
CA ASP A 16 -2.14 -22.59 -0.96
C ASP A 16 -2.30 -22.57 -2.49
N SER A 17 -3.08 -21.62 -3.01
CA SER A 17 -3.37 -21.48 -4.44
C SER A 17 -2.38 -20.57 -5.18
N GLY A 18 -1.71 -19.65 -4.46
CA GLY A 18 -0.85 -18.63 -5.05
C GLY A 18 -1.63 -17.54 -5.79
N GLU A 19 -2.96 -17.51 -5.66
CA GLU A 19 -3.79 -16.47 -6.24
C GLU A 19 -3.58 -15.14 -5.53
N SER A 20 -3.55 -14.06 -6.31
CA SER A 20 -3.37 -12.71 -5.82
C SER A 20 -4.71 -11.97 -5.80
N GLU A 21 -5.10 -11.46 -4.64
CA GLU A 21 -6.26 -10.58 -4.47
C GLU A 21 -5.79 -9.16 -4.16
N GLU A 22 -6.31 -8.16 -4.87
CA GLU A 22 -6.05 -6.76 -4.52
C GLU A 22 -6.79 -6.38 -3.23
N ILE A 23 -6.07 -5.81 -2.27
CA ILE A 23 -6.60 -5.42 -0.95
C ILE A 23 -6.42 -3.94 -0.63
N GLY A 24 -5.83 -3.15 -1.53
CA GLY A 24 -5.69 -1.71 -1.36
C GLY A 24 -4.74 -1.07 -2.36
N PHE A 25 -4.67 0.25 -2.35
CA PHE A 25 -3.85 1.03 -3.27
C PHE A 25 -3.52 2.40 -2.68
N GLY A 26 -2.59 3.13 -3.30
CA GLY A 26 -2.32 4.51 -2.92
C GLY A 26 -1.26 5.18 -3.80
N ALA A 27 -0.93 6.43 -3.44
CA ALA A 27 0.06 7.21 -4.16
C ALA A 27 0.79 8.21 -3.25
N SER A 28 2.09 8.41 -3.49
CA SER A 28 2.95 9.31 -2.71
C SER A 28 2.60 10.81 -2.84
N GLY A 29 1.73 11.16 -3.79
CA GLY A 29 1.65 12.53 -4.31
C GLY A 29 2.89 12.93 -5.10
N ALA A 30 2.95 14.20 -5.51
CA ALA A 30 4.09 14.78 -6.21
C ALA A 30 5.20 15.17 -5.23
N SER A 31 6.43 14.70 -5.48
CA SER A 31 7.61 14.93 -4.64
C SER A 31 8.77 15.45 -5.48
N SER A 32 9.72 16.14 -4.84
CA SER A 32 10.89 16.71 -5.54
C SER A 32 12.00 15.68 -5.79
N GLY A 33 11.85 14.46 -5.27
CA GLY A 33 12.76 13.35 -5.51
C GLY A 33 12.14 11.98 -5.18
N ILE A 34 12.70 10.93 -5.79
CA ILE A 34 12.29 9.54 -5.57
C ILE A 34 12.38 9.11 -4.09
N PRO A 35 13.44 9.44 -3.32
CA PRO A 35 13.50 9.04 -1.91
C PRO A 35 12.40 9.66 -1.03
N GLU A 36 12.00 10.89 -1.32
CA GLU A 36 10.88 11.56 -0.64
C GLU A 36 9.56 10.86 -0.97
N ALA A 37 9.30 10.58 -2.25
CA ALA A 37 8.12 9.83 -2.67
C ALA A 37 8.06 8.44 -2.01
N ALA A 38 9.19 7.72 -1.96
CA ALA A 38 9.27 6.41 -1.31
C ALA A 38 9.05 6.49 0.21
N HIS A 39 9.51 7.55 0.87
CA HIS A 39 9.26 7.76 2.29
C HIS A 39 7.77 7.96 2.60
N VAL A 40 7.04 8.70 1.74
CA VAL A 40 5.59 8.83 1.85
C VAL A 40 4.90 7.47 1.75
N ILE A 41 5.27 6.66 0.74
CA ILE A 41 4.70 5.31 0.60
C ILE A 41 4.94 4.46 1.85
N SER A 42 6.16 4.45 2.38
CA SER A 42 6.47 3.70 3.61
C SER A 42 5.58 4.15 4.76
N SER A 43 5.43 5.47 4.94
CA SER A 43 4.57 6.02 5.99
C SER A 43 3.11 5.61 5.82
N ASP A 44 2.57 5.62 4.60
CA ASP A 44 1.19 5.20 4.33
C ASP A 44 0.98 3.72 4.67
N LEU A 45 1.93 2.87 4.24
CA LEU A 45 1.92 1.43 4.52
C LEU A 45 2.13 1.09 6.00
N ASP A 46 2.91 1.87 6.73
CA ASP A 46 3.14 1.63 8.16
C ASP A 46 1.94 2.10 9.03
N THR A 47 1.14 3.04 8.53
CA THR A 47 0.06 3.69 9.30
C THR A 47 -1.34 3.26 8.91
N GLY A 48 -1.51 2.44 7.88
CA GLY A 48 -2.85 2.05 7.43
C GLY A 48 -3.53 3.10 6.57
N SER A 49 -2.79 4.09 6.05
CA SER A 49 -3.36 5.25 5.35
C SER A 49 -3.66 4.99 3.87
N TRP A 50 -3.42 3.76 3.37
CA TRP A 50 -3.76 3.38 2.00
C TRP A 50 -5.28 3.28 1.79
N GLU A 51 -5.71 3.42 0.55
CA GLU A 51 -7.11 3.37 0.16
C GLU A 51 -7.58 1.93 -0.08
N THR A 52 -8.87 1.68 0.14
CA THR A 52 -9.52 0.39 -0.04
C THR A 52 -10.87 0.55 -0.74
N GLU A 53 -11.32 -0.50 -1.42
CA GLU A 53 -12.66 -0.60 -2.00
C GLU A 53 -13.66 -1.17 -0.98
N PRO A 54 -15.00 -0.99 -1.17
CA PRO A 54 -16.02 -1.36 -0.18
C PRO A 54 -16.08 -2.83 0.28
N HIS A 55 -15.35 -3.74 -0.38
CA HIS A 55 -15.31 -5.17 -0.08
C HIS A 55 -13.92 -5.66 0.35
N GLN A 56 -12.93 -4.76 0.36
CA GLN A 56 -11.56 -5.05 0.77
C GLN A 56 -11.45 -4.94 2.30
N PRO A 57 -10.47 -5.65 2.91
CA PRO A 57 -10.26 -5.59 4.35
C PRO A 57 -9.89 -4.18 4.82
N CYS A 58 -10.17 -3.86 6.08
CA CYS A 58 -9.72 -2.59 6.63
C CYS A 58 -8.19 -2.61 6.81
N PRO A 59 -7.48 -1.50 6.55
CA PRO A 59 -6.03 -1.43 6.74
C PRO A 59 -5.56 -1.86 8.15
N ASP A 60 -6.29 -1.44 9.18
CA ASP A 60 -6.00 -1.82 10.57
C ASP A 60 -6.06 -3.34 10.79
N GLU A 61 -7.00 -4.03 10.14
CA GLU A 61 -7.11 -5.49 10.24
C GLU A 61 -5.84 -6.12 9.66
N VAL A 62 -5.41 -5.70 8.48
CA VAL A 62 -4.20 -6.20 7.79
C VAL A 62 -2.93 -5.95 8.60
N LEU A 63 -2.78 -4.76 9.20
CA LEU A 63 -1.59 -4.44 10.02
C LEU A 63 -1.49 -5.24 11.30
N THR A 64 -2.61 -5.75 11.81
CA THR A 64 -2.67 -6.56 13.03
C THR A 64 -2.63 -8.06 12.76
N GLU A 65 -2.66 -8.49 11.48
CA GLU A 65 -2.43 -9.88 11.10
C GLU A 65 -1.00 -10.25 11.53
N GLU A 66 -0.89 -10.97 12.64
CA GLU A 66 0.39 -11.56 13.04
C GLU A 66 0.85 -12.43 11.87
N THR A 67 2.07 -12.20 11.39
CA THR A 67 2.74 -13.10 10.44
C THR A 67 2.87 -14.46 11.13
N ALA A 68 1.91 -15.35 10.90
CA ALA A 68 1.86 -16.70 11.45
C ALA A 68 2.96 -17.60 10.88
#